data_AF-A0A9P4I9A7-F1
#
_entry.id   AF-A0A9P4I9A7-F1
#
_cell.length_a   1.000
_cell.length_b   1.000
_cell.length_c   1.000
_cell.angle_alpha   90.00
_cell.angle_beta   90.00
_cell.angle_gamma   90.00
#
_symmetry.space_group_name_H-M   'P 1'
#
loop_
_entity.id
_entity.type
_entity.pdbx_description
1 polymer ?
#
loop_
_entity_poly.entity_id
_entity_poly.type
_entity_poly.pdbx_seq_one_letter_code
_entity_poly.pdbx_strand_id
1 'polypeptide(L)'
;MAHGCLSCEEAIYDSLHPQFHTIIRSATELLALDSDAKPTEEVQRPTFSLEMGIIWSLCWTVYKCRDPHARRQALALLRKAPREGVWIGDIQACIAERVIEIEEAPIVDGGADDNASKHWTCKDIPEWHRIHGVDVTLDKPNRLIAMTYSRRLNGIDGEWNDITEWLKY
;
A
#
# COMPACT_ATOMS: atom_id res chain seq x y z
N MET A 1 4.99 -22.74 -6.63
CA MET A 1 6.39 -22.42 -6.28
C MET A 1 6.39 -21.14 -5.47
N ALA A 2 6.75 -21.23 -4.19
CA ALA A 2 6.77 -20.10 -3.26
C ALA A 2 8.13 -19.39 -3.35
N HIS A 3 8.30 -18.54 -4.37
CA HIS A 3 9.57 -17.81 -4.56
C HIS A 3 9.72 -16.63 -3.59
N GLY A 4 8.64 -16.07 -3.05
CA GLY A 4 8.67 -14.84 -2.23
C GLY A 4 9.15 -14.99 -0.77
N CYS A 5 9.12 -16.18 -0.16
CA CYS A 5 9.50 -16.37 1.25
C CYS A 5 10.99 -16.69 1.48
N LEU A 6 11.77 -16.89 0.42
CA LEU A 6 13.20 -17.23 0.49
C LEU A 6 14.11 -16.09 0.02
N SER A 7 13.53 -15.07 -0.62
CA SER A 7 14.25 -13.86 -0.99
C SER A 7 14.11 -12.84 0.12
N CYS A 8 15.22 -12.21 0.46
CA CYS A 8 15.27 -11.06 1.35
C CYS A 8 15.16 -9.73 0.57
N GLU A 9 15.01 -9.80 -0.75
CA GLU A 9 14.83 -8.64 -1.62
C GLU A 9 13.34 -8.39 -1.93
N GLU A 10 12.95 -7.12 -1.86
CA GLU A 10 11.64 -6.60 -2.25
C GLU A 10 11.44 -6.59 -3.76
N ALA A 11 12.53 -6.55 -4.55
CA ALA A 11 12.50 -6.69 -6.01
C ALA A 11 11.79 -7.93 -6.54
N ILE A 12 11.68 -8.99 -5.75
CA ILE A 12 10.99 -10.21 -6.16
C ILE A 12 9.52 -9.96 -6.50
N TYR A 13 8.87 -9.00 -5.84
CA TYR A 13 7.47 -8.68 -6.06
C TYR A 13 7.21 -8.01 -7.41
N ASP A 14 8.22 -7.42 -8.04
CA ASP A 14 8.07 -6.81 -9.37
C ASP A 14 7.66 -7.85 -10.43
N SER A 15 8.07 -9.11 -10.22
CA SER A 15 7.67 -10.24 -11.08
C SER A 15 6.21 -10.68 -10.89
N LEU A 16 5.55 -10.26 -9.82
CA LEU A 16 4.18 -10.63 -9.46
C LEU A 16 3.13 -9.61 -9.94
N HIS A 17 3.49 -8.75 -10.89
CA HIS A 17 2.61 -7.73 -11.45
C HIS A 17 1.25 -8.28 -11.94
N PRO A 18 1.15 -9.42 -12.65
CA PRO A 18 -0.15 -9.98 -13.06
C PRO A 18 -1.07 -10.34 -11.88
N GLN A 19 -0.51 -10.81 -10.77
CA GLN A 19 -1.24 -11.17 -9.56
C GLN A 19 -1.82 -9.92 -8.89
N PHE A 20 -1.06 -8.84 -8.82
CA PHE A 20 -1.54 -7.55 -8.29
C PHE A 20 -2.68 -6.97 -9.13
N HIS A 21 -2.60 -7.03 -10.46
CA HIS A 21 -3.72 -6.63 -11.32
C HIS A 21 -4.97 -7.48 -11.10
N THR A 22 -4.80 -8.77 -10.80
CA THR A 22 -5.92 -9.65 -10.45
C THR A 22 -6.57 -9.22 -9.15
N ILE A 23 -5.78 -8.84 -8.13
CA ILE A 23 -6.31 -8.31 -6.87
C ILE A 23 -7.12 -7.04 -7.11
N ILE A 24 -6.59 -6.08 -7.86
CA ILE A 24 -7.28 -4.81 -8.18
C ILE A 24 -8.60 -5.07 -8.88
N ARG A 25 -8.59 -5.96 -9.90
CA ARG A 25 -9.81 -6.33 -10.64
C ARG A 25 -10.85 -6.96 -9.73
N SER A 26 -10.48 -7.97 -8.95
CA SER A 26 -11.40 -8.66 -8.04
C SER A 26 -11.97 -7.71 -6.97
N ALA A 27 -11.12 -6.85 -6.39
CA ALA A 27 -11.56 -5.84 -5.42
C ALA A 27 -12.54 -4.84 -6.05
N THR A 28 -12.29 -4.42 -7.30
CA THR A 28 -13.20 -3.54 -8.05
C THR A 28 -14.56 -4.18 -8.26
N GLU A 29 -14.59 -5.44 -8.70
CA GLU A 29 -15.82 -6.21 -8.93
C GLU A 29 -16.60 -6.37 -7.61
N LEU A 30 -15.93 -6.74 -6.52
CA LEU A 30 -16.57 -6.91 -5.20
C LEU A 30 -17.16 -5.61 -4.64
N LEU A 31 -16.43 -4.50 -4.75
CA LEU A 31 -16.91 -3.20 -4.27
C LEU A 31 -18.08 -2.67 -5.11
N ALA A 32 -18.13 -2.97 -6.41
CA ALA A 32 -19.27 -2.64 -7.25
C ALA A 32 -20.53 -3.41 -6.84
N LEU A 33 -20.41 -4.70 -6.55
CA LEU A 33 -21.53 -5.53 -6.08
C LEU A 33 -22.12 -5.05 -4.76
N ASP A 34 -21.28 -4.57 -3.83
CA ASP A 34 -21.75 -4.02 -2.54
C ASP A 34 -22.46 -2.66 -2.72
N SER A 35 -22.02 -1.86 -3.70
CA SER A 35 -22.61 -0.54 -3.99
C SER A 35 -24.01 -0.64 -4.63
N ASP A 36 -24.27 -1.70 -5.40
CA ASP A 36 -25.56 -1.93 -6.08
C ASP A 36 -26.65 -2.51 -5.15
N ALA A 37 -26.27 -2.96 -3.94
CA ALA A 37 -27.22 -3.35 -2.91
C ALA A 37 -27.95 -2.10 -2.40
N LYS A 38 -29.15 -1.83 -2.93
CA LYS A 38 -29.99 -0.68 -2.55
C LYS A 38 -30.01 -0.50 -1.02
N PRO A 39 -29.70 0.70 -0.50
CA PRO A 39 -29.96 1.00 0.90
C PRO A 39 -31.47 1.00 1.09
N THR A 40 -32.02 -0.03 1.71
CA THR A 40 -33.31 0.08 2.37
C THR A 40 -33.17 1.22 3.39
N GLU A 41 -34.15 2.12 3.44
CA GLU A 41 -34.12 3.41 4.16
C GLU A 41 -33.78 3.33 5.67
N GLU A 42 -33.61 2.13 6.23
CA GLU A 42 -33.31 1.89 7.65
C GLU A 42 -31.82 1.70 7.99
N VAL A 43 -30.91 1.63 7.01
CA VAL A 43 -29.50 1.27 7.29
C VAL A 43 -28.50 2.28 6.73
N GLN A 44 -28.42 3.47 7.35
CA GLN A 44 -27.18 4.28 7.37
C GLN A 44 -26.17 3.71 8.38
N ARG A 45 -26.04 2.38 8.46
CA ARG A 45 -25.04 1.75 9.33
C ARG A 45 -23.87 1.35 8.45
N PRO A 46 -22.62 1.67 8.85
CA PRO A 46 -21.46 1.20 8.10
C PRO A 46 -21.53 -0.32 7.97
N THR A 47 -21.52 -0.81 6.73
CA THR A 47 -21.56 -2.23 6.41
C THR A 47 -20.30 -2.87 7.01
N PHE A 48 -20.49 -3.65 8.06
CA PHE A 48 -19.43 -4.42 8.67
C PHE A 48 -19.33 -5.75 7.90
N SER A 49 -18.27 -5.92 7.12
CA SER A 49 -17.98 -7.19 6.45
C SER A 49 -16.90 -7.93 7.22
N LEU A 50 -17.21 -9.14 7.70
CA LEU A 50 -16.31 -9.90 8.57
C LEU A 50 -15.16 -10.59 7.79
N GLU A 51 -15.27 -10.76 6.46
CA GLU A 51 -14.45 -11.76 5.76
C GLU A 51 -13.89 -11.39 4.38
N MET A 52 -14.05 -10.17 3.87
CA MET A 52 -13.71 -9.96 2.46
C MET A 52 -12.19 -9.84 2.18
N GLY A 53 -11.36 -9.54 3.19
CA GLY A 53 -9.90 -9.44 3.05
C GLY A 53 -9.45 -8.44 1.97
N ILE A 54 -10.35 -7.55 1.52
CA ILE A 54 -10.14 -6.59 0.45
C ILE A 54 -9.14 -5.55 0.94
N ILE A 55 -9.31 -5.03 2.15
CA ILE A 55 -8.42 -3.99 2.69
C ILE A 55 -6.98 -4.52 2.72
N TRP A 56 -6.76 -5.70 3.32
CA TRP A 56 -5.42 -6.26 3.41
C TRP A 56 -4.81 -6.56 2.03
N SER A 57 -5.61 -7.12 1.11
CA SER A 57 -5.16 -7.43 -0.25
C SER A 57 -4.75 -6.17 -1.03
N LEU A 58 -5.51 -5.09 -0.86
CA LEU A 58 -5.18 -3.82 -1.48
C LEU A 58 -4.00 -3.12 -0.80
N CYS A 59 -3.89 -3.15 0.53
CA CYS A 59 -2.69 -2.67 1.26
C CYS A 59 -1.44 -3.38 0.73
N TRP A 60 -1.50 -4.71 0.63
CA TRP A 60 -0.42 -5.52 0.10
C TRP A 60 -0.04 -5.11 -1.33
N THR A 61 -1.06 -4.83 -2.16
CA THR A 61 -0.85 -4.34 -3.52
C THR A 61 -0.13 -2.99 -3.52
N VAL A 62 -0.55 -2.03 -2.70
CA VAL A 62 0.13 -0.73 -2.60
C VAL A 62 1.57 -0.91 -2.12
N TYR A 63 1.79 -1.69 -1.07
CA TYR A 63 3.11 -1.84 -0.46
C TYR A 63 4.11 -2.57 -1.37
N LYS A 64 3.67 -3.61 -2.09
CA LYS A 64 4.58 -4.53 -2.78
C LYS A 64 4.58 -4.39 -4.31
N CYS A 65 3.49 -3.94 -4.92
CA CYS A 65 3.48 -3.63 -6.35
C CYS A 65 4.05 -2.24 -6.57
N ARG A 66 5.19 -2.13 -7.25
CA ARG A 66 5.86 -0.84 -7.52
C ARG A 66 5.53 -0.27 -8.90
N ASP A 67 4.42 -0.70 -9.46
CA ASP A 67 3.83 -0.08 -10.65
C ASP A 67 3.01 1.16 -10.24
N PRO A 68 3.35 2.36 -10.72
CA PRO A 68 2.70 3.61 -10.32
C PRO A 68 1.19 3.63 -10.54
N HIS A 69 0.73 3.00 -11.63
CA HIS A 69 -0.67 3.00 -12.00
C HIS A 69 -1.46 2.05 -11.09
N ALA A 70 -0.98 0.82 -10.93
CA ALA A 70 -1.58 -0.17 -10.06
C ALA A 70 -1.65 0.32 -8.60
N ARG A 71 -0.60 1.00 -8.10
CA ARG A 71 -0.59 1.60 -6.76
C ARG A 71 -1.70 2.61 -6.54
N ARG A 72 -1.84 3.56 -7.48
CA ARG A 72 -2.87 4.61 -7.40
C ARG A 72 -4.28 4.03 -7.55
N GLN A 73 -4.46 3.02 -8.39
CA GLN A 73 -5.72 2.29 -8.50
C GLN A 73 -6.08 1.58 -7.19
N ALA A 74 -5.14 0.82 -6.61
CA ALA A 74 -5.36 0.13 -5.35
C ALA A 74 -5.68 1.14 -4.23
N LEU A 75 -4.90 2.22 -4.09
CA LEU A 75 -5.14 3.29 -3.12
C LEU A 75 -6.56 3.87 -3.23
N ALA A 76 -7.03 4.15 -4.45
CA ALA A 76 -8.38 4.66 -4.67
C ALA A 76 -9.47 3.66 -4.26
N LEU A 77 -9.21 2.34 -4.37
CA LEU A 77 -10.11 1.29 -3.89
C LEU A 77 -10.08 1.19 -2.36
N LEU A 78 -8.91 1.33 -1.69
CA LEU A 78 -8.85 1.34 -0.21
C LEU A 78 -9.75 2.43 0.38
N ARG A 79 -9.73 3.63 -0.19
CA ARG A 79 -10.56 4.77 0.26
C ARG A 79 -12.06 4.48 0.16
N LYS A 80 -12.46 3.55 -0.70
CA LYS A 80 -13.86 3.11 -0.88
C LYS A 80 -14.19 1.83 -0.12
N ALA A 81 -13.18 1.15 0.42
CA ALA A 81 -13.37 -0.15 1.03
C ALA A 81 -14.15 0.00 2.35
N PRO A 82 -15.22 -0.80 2.55
CA PRO A 82 -15.93 -0.84 3.82
C PRO A 82 -15.01 -1.38 4.92
N ARG A 83 -15.36 -1.13 6.18
CA ARG A 83 -14.58 -1.58 7.32
C ARG A 83 -14.55 -3.12 7.41
N GLU A 84 -13.35 -3.67 7.57
CA GLU A 84 -13.10 -5.11 7.76
C GLU A 84 -12.54 -5.38 9.16
N GLY A 85 -13.41 -5.75 10.12
CA GLY A 85 -12.97 -5.98 11.50
C GLY A 85 -12.41 -4.70 12.15
N VAL A 86 -11.11 -4.69 12.42
CA VAL A 86 -10.37 -3.51 12.96
C VAL A 86 -9.81 -2.60 11.87
N TRP A 87 -9.82 -3.06 10.62
CA TRP A 87 -9.25 -2.35 9.48
C TRP A 87 -10.27 -1.36 8.90
N ILE A 88 -9.88 -0.09 8.85
CA ILE A 88 -10.71 1.00 8.31
C ILE A 88 -10.05 1.49 7.02
N GLY A 89 -10.77 1.45 5.90
CA GLY A 89 -10.26 1.76 4.56
C GLY A 89 -9.52 3.11 4.50
N ASP A 90 -10.12 4.17 5.04
CA ASP A 90 -9.51 5.50 5.07
C ASP A 90 -8.20 5.60 5.86
N ILE A 91 -8.13 4.91 7.01
CA ILE A 91 -6.90 4.87 7.82
C ILE A 91 -5.81 4.14 7.05
N GLN A 92 -6.15 3.00 6.46
CA GLN A 92 -5.20 2.20 5.69
C GLN A 92 -4.74 2.94 4.43
N ALA A 93 -5.63 3.67 3.77
CA ALA A 93 -5.28 4.49 2.63
C ALA A 93 -4.33 5.64 3.01
N CYS A 94 -4.49 6.27 4.18
CA CYS A 94 -3.54 7.28 4.67
C CYS A 94 -2.13 6.71 4.83
N ILE A 95 -2.02 5.50 5.37
CA ILE A 95 -0.73 4.80 5.53
C ILE A 95 -0.15 4.40 4.17
N ALA A 96 -0.98 3.84 3.29
CA ALA A 96 -0.57 3.43 1.95
C ALA A 96 -0.13 4.59 1.07
N GLU A 97 -0.80 5.73 1.16
CA GLU A 97 -0.41 6.97 0.50
C GLU A 97 0.98 7.41 0.94
N ARG A 98 1.26 7.38 2.26
CA ARG A 98 2.58 7.72 2.78
C ARG A 98 3.67 6.75 2.31
N VAL A 99 3.37 5.45 2.22
CA VAL A 99 4.31 4.45 1.67
C VAL A 99 4.66 4.76 0.21
N ILE A 100 3.67 5.15 -0.61
CA ILE A 100 3.90 5.57 -2.00
C ILE A 100 4.80 6.80 -2.03
N GLU A 101 4.51 7.82 -1.22
CA GLU A 101 5.31 9.05 -1.15
C GLU A 101 6.77 8.78 -0.78
N ILE A 102 7.02 7.87 0.16
CA ILE A 102 8.37 7.52 0.60
C ILE A 102 9.14 6.78 -0.50
N GLU A 103 8.54 5.75 -1.10
CA GLU A 103 9.24 4.96 -2.13
C GLU A 103 9.37 5.69 -3.47
N GLU A 104 8.37 6.49 -3.87
CA GLU A 104 8.38 7.28 -5.12
C GLU A 104 9.02 8.67 -4.95
N ALA A 105 9.61 8.97 -3.79
CA ALA A 105 10.35 10.20 -3.56
C ALA A 105 11.52 10.31 -4.55
N PRO A 106 11.81 11.53 -5.07
CA PRO A 106 12.99 11.74 -5.90
C PRO A 106 14.25 11.36 -5.14
N ILE A 107 15.05 10.47 -5.72
CA ILE A 107 16.37 10.12 -5.21
C ILE A 107 17.30 11.25 -5.63
N VAL A 108 17.73 12.07 -4.67
CA VAL A 108 18.63 13.20 -4.94
C VAL A 108 20.06 12.68 -5.10
N ASP A 109 20.33 12.02 -6.22
CA ASP A 109 21.67 11.53 -6.56
C ASP A 109 22.51 12.60 -7.27
N GLY A 110 22.55 13.84 -6.77
CA GLY A 110 23.50 14.89 -7.18
C GLY A 110 23.58 15.27 -8.68
N GLY A 111 22.81 14.61 -9.54
CA GLY A 111 22.73 14.81 -10.97
C GLY A 111 21.36 15.38 -11.27
N ALA A 112 21.35 16.65 -11.69
CA ALA A 112 20.16 17.28 -12.23
C ALA A 112 19.87 16.68 -13.61
N ASP A 113 19.06 15.62 -13.67
CA ASP A 113 18.37 15.21 -14.88
C ASP A 113 16.90 15.61 -14.77
N ASP A 114 16.62 16.83 -15.23
CA ASP A 114 15.31 17.50 -15.29
C ASP A 114 14.32 16.85 -16.27
N ASN A 115 14.31 15.52 -16.38
CA ASN A 115 13.48 14.82 -17.35
C ASN A 115 12.14 14.40 -16.72
N ALA A 116 11.27 15.39 -16.53
CA ALA A 116 9.87 15.26 -16.11
C ALA A 116 8.98 14.39 -17.03
N SER A 117 9.58 13.72 -18.02
CA SER A 117 8.93 12.81 -18.98
C SER A 117 9.35 11.35 -18.81
N LYS A 118 10.10 10.99 -17.77
CA LYS A 118 10.47 9.60 -17.49
C LYS A 118 9.21 8.83 -17.08
N HIS A 119 8.83 7.83 -17.88
CA HIS A 119 7.79 6.88 -17.49
C HIS A 119 8.29 6.09 -16.28
N TRP A 120 7.76 6.40 -15.09
CA TRP A 120 8.16 5.74 -13.86
C TRP A 120 7.77 4.26 -13.91
N THR A 121 8.72 3.40 -13.59
CA THR A 121 8.56 1.95 -13.53
C THR A 121 9.00 1.44 -12.17
N CYS A 122 8.67 0.19 -11.84
CA CYS A 122 9.15 -0.45 -10.61
C CYS A 122 10.69 -0.44 -10.46
N LYS A 123 11.42 -0.42 -11.58
CA LYS A 123 12.90 -0.42 -11.60
C LYS A 123 13.53 0.89 -11.17
N ASP A 124 12.76 1.98 -11.16
CA ASP A 124 13.24 3.30 -10.74
C ASP A 124 13.33 3.41 -9.21
N ILE A 125 12.76 2.46 -8.47
CA ILE A 125 12.87 2.34 -7.02
C ILE A 125 13.97 1.30 -6.71
N PRO A 126 15.19 1.71 -6.34
CA PRO A 126 16.27 0.80 -6.04
C PRO A 126 15.98 0.05 -4.74
N GLU A 127 16.56 -1.13 -4.58
CA GLU A 127 16.28 -2.04 -3.46
C GLU A 127 16.40 -1.37 -2.08
N TRP A 128 17.42 -0.52 -1.89
CA TRP A 128 17.65 0.19 -0.63
C TRP A 128 16.58 1.25 -0.28
N HIS A 129 15.78 1.68 -1.27
CA HIS A 129 14.64 2.58 -1.08
C HIS A 129 13.33 1.83 -0.80
N ARG A 130 13.29 0.52 -1.05
CA ARG A 130 12.08 -0.28 -0.93
C ARG A 130 11.77 -0.57 0.53
N ILE A 131 10.49 -0.43 0.89
CA ILE A 131 9.98 -0.71 2.22
C ILE A 131 9.67 -2.20 2.34
N HIS A 132 10.30 -2.84 3.32
CA HIS A 132 10.10 -4.26 3.62
C HIS A 132 8.92 -4.48 4.57
N GLY A 133 8.77 -3.60 5.57
CA GLY A 133 7.77 -3.73 6.62
C GLY A 133 7.18 -2.39 7.01
N VAL A 134 5.91 -2.41 7.42
CA VAL A 134 5.19 -1.27 7.99
C VAL A 134 4.47 -1.77 9.25
N ASP A 135 4.81 -1.17 10.39
CA ASP A 135 4.13 -1.34 11.67
C ASP A 135 3.35 -0.06 12.00
N VAL A 136 2.20 -0.22 12.66
CA VAL A 136 1.23 0.86 12.84
C VAL A 136 0.68 0.80 14.26
N THR A 137 0.85 1.90 14.99
CA THR A 137 0.18 2.13 16.28
C THR A 137 -0.79 3.30 16.17
N LEU A 138 -2.03 3.10 16.61
CA LEU A 138 -3.08 4.13 16.58
C LEU A 138 -3.19 4.84 17.94
N ASP A 139 -2.94 6.15 17.94
CA ASP A 139 -3.32 7.05 19.02
C ASP A 139 -4.72 7.60 18.72
N LYS A 140 -5.74 6.84 19.14
CA LYS A 140 -7.15 7.19 18.91
C LYS A 140 -7.56 8.54 19.54
N PRO A 141 -7.16 8.88 20.79
CA PRO A 141 -7.47 10.18 21.37
C PRO A 141 -7.00 11.38 20.53
N ASN A 142 -5.78 11.31 19.98
CA ASN A 142 -5.21 12.41 19.22
C ASN A 142 -5.43 12.30 17.71
N ARG A 143 -6.08 11.22 17.24
CA ARG A 143 -6.23 10.88 15.81
C ARG A 143 -4.89 10.88 15.07
N LEU A 144 -3.90 10.26 15.69
CA LEU A 144 -2.56 10.10 15.12
C LEU A 144 -2.27 8.63 14.84
N ILE A 145 -1.54 8.39 13.77
CA ILE A 145 -0.93 7.10 13.44
C ILE A 145 0.58 7.27 13.66
N ALA A 146 1.15 6.45 14.54
CA ALA A 146 2.60 6.21 14.54
C ALA A 146 2.87 5.11 13.52
N MET A 147 3.42 5.49 12.36
CA MET A 147 3.81 4.56 11.30
C MET A 147 5.31 4.33 11.38
N THR A 148 5.72 3.08 11.64
CA THR A 148 7.12 2.67 11.57
C THR A 148 7.33 1.89 10.29
N TYR A 149 8.27 2.31 9.46
CA TYR A 149 8.64 1.57 8.25
C TYR A 149 10.10 1.13 8.29
N SER A 150 10.35 -0.05 7.71
CA SER A 150 11.65 -0.72 7.75
C SER A 150 12.20 -0.89 6.35
N ARG A 151 13.47 -0.51 6.16
CA ARG A 151 14.21 -0.69 4.90
C ARG A 151 15.62 -1.23 5.15
N ARG A 152 16.26 -1.76 4.10
CA ARG A 152 17.64 -2.23 4.14
C ARG A 152 18.55 -1.36 3.28
N LEU A 153 19.22 -0.40 3.91
CA LEU A 153 20.00 0.63 3.20
C LEU A 153 21.16 0.08 2.36
N ASN A 154 21.68 -1.11 2.71
CA ASN A 154 22.80 -1.76 2.02
C ASN A 154 22.41 -3.11 1.39
N GLY A 155 21.14 -3.30 1.02
CA GLY A 155 20.65 -4.54 0.42
C GLY A 155 20.56 -5.70 1.42
N ILE A 156 20.67 -6.94 0.91
CA ILE A 156 20.43 -8.20 1.66
C ILE A 156 21.22 -8.29 2.98
N ASP A 157 22.46 -7.82 3.00
CA ASP A 157 23.34 -7.90 4.16
C ASP A 157 23.33 -6.61 5.01
N GLY A 158 22.50 -5.63 4.63
CA GLY A 158 22.38 -4.37 5.33
C GLY A 158 21.63 -4.48 6.66
N GLU A 159 22.00 -3.62 7.61
CA GLU A 159 21.26 -3.45 8.86
C GLU A 159 19.85 -2.91 8.58
N TRP A 160 18.91 -3.29 9.44
CA TRP A 160 17.57 -2.74 9.43
C TRP A 160 17.61 -1.26 9.79
N ASN A 161 17.01 -0.43 8.93
CA ASN A 161 16.76 0.96 9.22
C ASN A 161 15.26 1.16 9.43
N ASP A 162 14.88 1.29 10.70
CA ASP A 162 13.51 1.55 11.12
C ASP A 162 13.32 3.05 11.36
N ILE A 163 12.30 3.62 10.75
CA ILE A 163 11.95 5.03 10.88
C ILE A 163 10.49 5.14 11.31
N THR A 164 10.22 5.90 12.35
CA THR A 164 8.87 6.19 12.82
C THR A 164 8.46 7.61 12.49
N GLU A 165 7.34 7.77 11.81
CA GLU A 165 6.69 9.05 11.51
C GLU A 165 5.27 9.09 12.07
N TRP A 166 4.79 10.31 12.35
CA TRP A 166 3.45 10.53 12.87
C TRP A 166 2.54 11.12 11.78
N LEU A 167 1.46 10.43 11.45
CA LEU A 167 0.48 10.83 10.44
C LEU A 167 -0.84 11.24 11.10
N LYS A 168 -1.53 12.21 10.53
CA LYS A 168 -2.91 12.58 10.92
C LYS A 168 -3.90 11.88 10.00
N TYR A 169 -5.02 11.41 10.55
CA TYR A 169 -6.10 10.77 9.79
C TYR A 169 -7.50 11.17 10.28
#